data_AF-Q59HB4-F1
#
_entry.id   AF-Q59HB4-F1
#
_cell.length_a   1.000
_cell.length_b   1.000
_cell.length_c   1.000
_cell.angle_alpha   90.00
_cell.angle_beta   90.00
_cell.angle_gamma   90.00
#
_symmetry.space_group_name_H-M   'P 1'
#
loop_
_entity.id
_entity.type
_entity.pdbx_description
1 polymer ?
#
loop_
_entity_poly.entity_id
_entity_poly.type
_entity_poly.pdbx_seq_one_letter_code
_entity_poly.pdbx_strand_id
1 'polypeptide(L)'
;TRYLARCTVGEITDALKKVFGEHKANDRMVSGAYRQEFGESKEITSAIKRVHKFMEREGRRPRLLVAKMGQDGHDRGAKVIATGFADLGFDVDIGPLFQTPREVAQQAVDADVHAVGISTLAAGHKTLVPELIKELNSLGRPDILVMCGGVIPPQDYEFLFEVGVSNVFGPGTRIPKAAVQVLDDIEKCLEKKQQSV
;
A
#
# COMPACT_ATOMS: atom_id res chain seq x y z
N THR A 1 26.79 -28.22 11.57
CA THR A 1 27.26 -27.26 12.60
C THR A 1 26.20 -27.18 13.68
N ARG A 2 26.33 -27.91 14.80
CA ARG A 2 25.40 -27.81 15.94
C ARG A 2 25.96 -26.77 16.90
N TYR A 3 25.20 -25.71 17.20
CA TYR A 3 25.58 -24.74 18.22
C TYR A 3 25.72 -25.45 19.57
N LEU A 4 26.88 -25.30 20.22
CA LEU A 4 27.28 -26.09 21.41
C LEU A 4 26.32 -25.91 22.60
N ALA A 5 25.74 -24.73 22.77
CA ALA A 5 24.82 -24.40 23.86
C ALA A 5 23.33 -24.44 23.48
N ARG A 6 22.98 -24.89 22.25
CA ARG A 6 21.60 -24.94 21.74
C ARG A 6 20.82 -23.62 21.77
N CYS A 7 21.49 -22.46 21.82
CA CYS A 7 20.84 -21.17 21.60
C CYS A 7 20.11 -21.16 20.26
N THR A 8 18.93 -20.55 20.23
CA THR A 8 18.14 -20.33 19.03
C THR A 8 18.78 -19.25 18.15
N VAL A 9 18.40 -19.21 16.87
CA VAL A 9 18.81 -18.14 15.95
C VAL A 9 18.40 -16.76 16.49
N GLY A 10 17.18 -16.64 17.04
CA GLY A 10 16.67 -15.41 17.63
C GLY A 10 17.51 -14.91 18.81
N GLU A 11 17.84 -15.79 19.76
CA GLU A 11 18.66 -15.42 20.93
C GLU A 11 20.06 -14.94 20.53
N ILE A 12 20.68 -15.60 19.55
CA ILE A 12 21.99 -15.20 19.04
C ILE A 12 21.90 -13.83 18.34
N THR A 13 20.89 -13.62 17.50
CA THR A 13 20.67 -12.35 16.82
C THR A 13 20.38 -11.21 17.80
N ASP A 14 19.54 -11.44 18.81
CA ASP A 14 19.18 -10.43 19.82
C ASP A 14 20.36 -10.05 20.70
N ALA A 15 21.26 -10.99 21.00
CA ALA A 15 22.50 -10.70 21.70
C ALA A 15 23.39 -9.72 20.91
N LEU A 16 23.44 -9.84 19.58
CA LEU A 16 24.17 -8.92 18.71
C LEU A 16 23.44 -7.57 18.58
N LYS A 17 22.10 -7.58 18.45
CA LYS A 17 21.28 -6.36 18.37
C LYS A 17 21.46 -5.44 19.59
N LYS A 18 21.74 -5.98 20.78
CA LYS A 18 22.04 -5.17 21.98
C LYS A 18 23.24 -4.23 21.79
N VAL A 19 24.19 -4.59 20.94
CA VAL A 19 25.39 -3.78 20.67
C VAL A 19 25.23 -2.99 19.37
N PHE A 20 24.70 -3.60 18.32
CA PHE A 20 24.66 -3.00 16.98
C PHE A 20 23.36 -2.25 16.65
N GLY A 21 22.27 -2.51 17.39
CA GLY A 21 20.93 -2.03 17.05
C GLY A 21 20.35 -2.69 15.80
N GLU A 22 19.31 -2.07 15.25
CA GLU A 22 18.70 -2.45 13.98
C GLU A 22 18.81 -1.31 12.97
N HIS A 23 19.08 -1.66 11.71
CA HIS A 23 19.15 -0.67 10.64
C HIS A 23 17.74 -0.17 10.31
N LYS A 24 17.58 1.15 10.27
CA LYS A 24 16.40 1.82 9.73
C LYS A 24 16.77 2.50 8.42
N ALA A 25 16.20 2.02 7.33
CA ALA A 25 16.43 2.62 6.01
C ALA A 25 15.82 4.03 5.95
N ASN A 26 16.53 4.95 5.30
CA ASN A 26 16.01 6.27 4.94
C ASN A 26 15.91 6.33 3.42
N ASP A 27 14.79 5.84 2.90
CA ASP A 27 14.58 5.71 1.46
C ASP A 27 14.21 7.07 0.84
N ARG A 28 14.92 7.43 -0.22
CA ARG A 28 14.54 8.58 -1.07
C ARG A 28 13.57 8.11 -2.13
N MET A 29 12.41 8.77 -2.23
CA MET A 29 11.46 8.53 -3.30
C MET A 29 12.01 9.08 -4.62
N VAL A 30 11.91 8.29 -5.69
CA VAL A 30 12.17 8.74 -7.05
C VAL A 30 10.94 9.49 -7.55
N SER A 31 11.12 10.62 -8.23
CA SER A 31 10.01 11.41 -8.78
C SER A 31 10.32 11.78 -10.24
N GLY A 32 9.29 11.77 -11.09
CA GLY A 32 9.34 12.16 -12.50
C GLY A 32 9.85 11.08 -13.45
N ALA A 33 10.60 10.09 -12.97
CA ALA A 33 11.22 9.08 -13.83
C ALA A 33 10.20 8.23 -14.59
N TYR A 34 9.08 7.85 -13.95
CA TYR A 34 8.08 7.01 -14.61
C TYR A 34 7.39 7.77 -15.73
N ARG A 35 6.95 9.01 -15.48
CA ARG A 35 6.30 9.85 -16.49
C ARG A 35 7.24 10.20 -17.64
N GLN A 36 8.51 10.48 -17.36
CA GLN A 36 9.49 10.80 -18.38
C GLN A 36 9.72 9.61 -19.33
N GLU A 37 9.91 8.41 -18.79
CA GLU A 37 10.11 7.19 -19.58
C GLU A 37 8.86 6.76 -20.35
N PHE A 38 7.66 7.00 -19.79
CA PHE A 38 6.41 6.68 -20.47
C PHE A 38 6.15 7.58 -21.68
N GLY A 39 6.67 8.81 -21.66
CA GLY A 39 6.50 9.79 -22.73
C GLY A 39 5.09 10.38 -22.83
N GLU A 40 4.82 11.04 -23.96
CA GLU A 40 3.50 11.63 -24.21
C GLU A 40 2.45 10.55 -24.47
N SER A 41 1.46 10.47 -23.58
CA SER A 41 0.34 9.55 -23.72
C SER A 41 -0.97 10.19 -23.31
N LYS A 42 -2.00 9.99 -24.15
CA LYS A 42 -3.39 10.37 -23.86
C LYS A 42 -3.90 9.73 -22.57
N GLU A 43 -3.42 8.52 -22.23
CA GLU A 43 -3.81 7.80 -21.02
C GLU A 43 -3.30 8.50 -19.75
N ILE A 44 -2.02 8.90 -19.75
CA ILE A 44 -1.40 9.66 -18.64
C ILE A 44 -2.10 11.01 -18.47
N THR A 45 -2.29 11.76 -19.56
CA THR A 45 -2.95 13.05 -19.53
C THR A 45 -4.39 12.95 -19.01
N SER A 46 -5.12 11.90 -19.39
CA SER A 46 -6.47 11.63 -18.88
C SER A 46 -6.47 11.33 -17.38
N ALA A 47 -5.54 10.49 -16.90
CA ALA A 47 -5.42 10.15 -15.49
C ALA A 47 -5.07 11.38 -14.63
N ILE A 48 -4.09 12.20 -15.06
CA ILE A 48 -3.75 13.45 -14.37
C ILE A 48 -4.95 14.41 -14.32
N LYS A 49 -5.69 14.54 -15.43
CA LYS A 49 -6.89 15.38 -15.47
C LYS A 49 -7.97 14.90 -14.50
N ARG A 50 -8.13 13.57 -14.35
CA ARG A 50 -9.05 12.98 -13.35
C ARG A 50 -8.62 13.30 -11.93
N VAL A 51 -7.33 13.16 -11.61
CA VAL A 51 -6.78 13.50 -10.29
C VAL A 51 -6.94 14.99 -9.98
N HIS A 52 -6.75 15.87 -10.97
CA HIS A 52 -6.97 17.31 -10.79
C HIS A 52 -8.44 17.63 -10.45
N LYS A 53 -9.40 17.01 -11.15
CA LYS A 53 -10.82 17.16 -10.84
C LYS A 53 -11.18 16.67 -9.44
N PHE A 54 -10.59 15.57 -9.00
CA PHE A 54 -10.74 15.10 -7.63
C PHE A 54 -10.27 16.17 -6.64
N MET A 55 -9.08 16.73 -6.87
CA MET A 55 -8.52 17.77 -6.01
C MET A 55 -9.37 19.06 -5.99
N GLU A 56 -9.94 19.46 -7.13
CA GLU A 56 -10.87 20.58 -7.21
C GLU A 56 -12.15 20.35 -6.39
N ARG A 57 -12.67 19.11 -6.36
CA ARG A 57 -13.89 18.75 -5.63
C ARG A 57 -13.64 18.55 -4.13
N GLU A 58 -12.59 17.85 -3.76
CA GLU A 58 -12.30 17.43 -2.37
C GLU A 58 -11.37 18.40 -1.62
N GLY A 59 -10.76 19.37 -2.32
CA GLY A 59 -9.81 20.33 -1.73
C GLY A 59 -8.44 19.73 -1.37
N ARG A 60 -8.20 18.46 -1.69
CA ARG A 60 -6.93 17.76 -1.44
C ARG A 60 -6.68 16.68 -2.49
N ARG A 61 -5.42 16.26 -2.63
CA ARG A 61 -5.04 15.16 -3.53
C ARG A 61 -5.57 13.82 -3.01
N PRO A 62 -5.85 12.84 -3.89
CA PRO A 62 -6.11 11.47 -3.45
C PRO A 62 -4.83 10.94 -2.81
N ARG A 63 -4.97 10.43 -1.57
CA ARG A 63 -3.86 10.04 -0.70
C ARG A 63 -3.79 8.54 -0.53
N LEU A 64 -2.63 7.95 -0.82
CA LEU A 64 -2.40 6.50 -0.82
C LEU A 64 -1.20 6.14 0.06
N LEU A 65 -1.40 5.27 1.05
CA LEU A 65 -0.29 4.61 1.75
C LEU A 65 0.08 3.33 1.00
N VAL A 66 1.26 3.27 0.40
CA VAL A 66 1.81 2.04 -0.17
C VAL A 66 2.64 1.33 0.90
N ALA A 67 2.18 0.18 1.37
CA ALA A 67 2.79 -0.52 2.50
C ALA A 67 3.16 -1.98 2.21
N LYS A 68 4.13 -2.45 2.99
CA LYS A 68 4.56 -3.85 3.09
C LYS A 68 4.28 -4.33 4.51
N MET A 69 3.74 -5.54 4.64
CA MET A 69 3.48 -6.15 5.94
C MET A 69 4.30 -7.42 6.11
N GLY A 70 4.74 -7.66 7.34
CA GLY A 70 5.57 -8.83 7.68
C GLY A 70 6.97 -8.75 7.09
N GLN A 71 7.66 -9.89 7.02
CA GLN A 71 9.08 -9.96 6.66
C GLN A 71 9.34 -9.91 5.14
N ASP A 72 8.35 -9.51 4.34
CA ASP A 72 8.47 -9.44 2.88
C ASP A 72 9.26 -8.20 2.43
N GLY A 73 10.53 -8.40 2.08
CA GLY A 73 11.43 -7.36 1.57
C GLY A 73 11.28 -7.03 0.09
N HIS A 74 10.34 -7.64 -0.64
CA HIS A 74 10.17 -7.33 -2.07
C HIS A 74 9.47 -5.98 -2.25
N ASP A 75 10.25 -4.94 -2.53
CA ASP A 75 9.78 -3.55 -2.57
C ASP A 75 9.77 -2.93 -3.98
N ARG A 76 10.42 -3.56 -4.97
CA ARG A 76 10.50 -3.02 -6.34
C ARG A 76 9.14 -2.64 -6.91
N GLY A 77 8.15 -3.53 -6.79
CA GLY A 77 6.79 -3.27 -7.27
C GLY A 77 6.12 -2.13 -6.51
N ALA A 78 6.25 -2.12 -5.18
CA ALA A 78 5.71 -1.06 -4.32
C ALA A 78 6.32 0.32 -4.66
N LYS A 79 7.64 0.42 -4.83
CA LYS A 79 8.35 1.66 -5.17
C LYS A 79 7.98 2.19 -6.55
N VAL A 80 7.80 1.31 -7.53
CA VAL A 80 7.36 1.68 -8.89
C VAL A 80 5.92 2.19 -8.87
N ILE A 81 5.02 1.53 -8.13
CA ILE A 81 3.64 2.00 -7.94
C ILE A 81 3.64 3.36 -7.24
N ALA A 82 4.41 3.52 -6.17
CA ALA A 82 4.45 4.77 -5.41
C ALA A 82 4.93 5.95 -6.28
N THR A 83 6.05 5.77 -6.99
CA THR A 83 6.58 6.78 -7.93
C THR A 83 5.59 7.07 -9.06
N GLY A 84 5.01 6.02 -9.66
CA GLY A 84 4.06 6.17 -10.77
C GLY A 84 2.77 6.88 -10.37
N PHE A 85 2.24 6.61 -9.18
CA PHE A 85 1.04 7.30 -8.66
C PHE A 85 1.36 8.76 -8.30
N ALA A 86 2.53 9.02 -7.70
CA ALA A 86 2.98 10.38 -7.41
C ALA A 86 3.14 11.21 -8.70
N ASP A 87 3.70 10.61 -9.76
CA ASP A 87 3.83 11.23 -11.09
C ASP A 87 2.48 11.58 -11.74
N LEU A 88 1.41 10.86 -11.35
CA LEU A 88 0.03 11.11 -11.79
C LEU A 88 -0.72 12.12 -10.91
N GLY A 89 -0.10 12.57 -9.80
CA GLY A 89 -0.64 13.61 -8.92
C GLY A 89 -1.27 13.11 -7.61
N PHE A 90 -1.13 11.82 -7.28
CA PHE A 90 -1.49 11.32 -5.94
C PHE A 90 -0.53 11.88 -4.89
N ASP A 91 -1.02 12.04 -3.67
CA ASP A 91 -0.17 12.16 -2.49
C ASP A 91 0.15 10.76 -1.98
N VAL A 92 1.42 10.36 -1.98
CA VAL A 92 1.81 8.97 -1.74
C VAL A 92 2.75 8.88 -0.57
N ASP A 93 2.34 8.11 0.43
CA ASP A 93 3.15 7.73 1.57
C ASP A 93 3.71 6.32 1.34
N ILE A 94 4.99 6.10 1.62
CA ILE A 94 5.61 4.77 1.59
C ILE A 94 5.78 4.29 3.02
N GLY A 95 5.15 3.17 3.35
CA GLY A 95 5.32 2.49 4.63
C GLY A 95 6.73 1.92 4.77
N PRO A 96 7.37 2.02 5.94
CA PRO A 96 8.59 1.28 6.25
C PRO A 96 8.47 -0.22 5.97
N LEU A 97 9.60 -0.87 5.70
CA LEU A 97 9.64 -2.33 5.63
C LEU A 97 9.37 -2.93 7.02
N PHE A 98 8.88 -4.17 7.01
CA PHE A 98 8.72 -5.02 8.20
C PHE A 98 7.68 -4.57 9.23
N GLN A 99 6.72 -3.75 8.80
CA GLN A 99 5.61 -3.34 9.65
C GLN A 99 4.60 -4.47 9.88
N THR A 100 3.99 -4.45 11.05
CA THR A 100 2.81 -5.24 11.41
C THR A 100 1.53 -4.61 10.83
N PRO A 101 0.43 -5.37 10.71
CA PRO A 101 -0.85 -4.81 10.28
C PRO A 101 -1.33 -3.64 11.16
N ARG A 102 -1.08 -3.72 12.48
CA ARG A 102 -1.40 -2.63 13.42
C ARG A 102 -0.61 -1.36 13.14
N GLU A 103 0.69 -1.46 12.87
CA GLU A 103 1.53 -0.30 12.57
C GLU A 103 1.14 0.35 11.25
N VAL A 104 0.82 -0.45 10.21
CA VAL A 104 0.31 0.06 8.94
C VAL A 104 -1.05 0.73 9.13
N ALA A 105 -1.96 0.14 9.90
CA ALA A 105 -3.26 0.74 10.21
C ALA A 105 -3.10 2.08 10.92
N GLN A 106 -2.24 2.14 11.95
CA GLN A 106 -1.96 3.37 12.68
C GLN A 106 -1.42 4.46 11.75
N GLN A 107 -0.43 4.13 10.91
CA GLN A 107 0.14 5.08 9.95
C GLN A 107 -0.91 5.58 8.95
N ALA A 108 -1.79 4.70 8.46
CA ALA A 108 -2.86 5.07 7.53
C ALA A 108 -3.85 6.07 8.17
N VAL A 109 -4.20 5.85 9.43
CA VAL A 109 -5.09 6.74 10.19
C VAL A 109 -4.42 8.07 10.49
N ASP A 110 -3.17 8.05 10.96
CA ASP A 110 -2.40 9.26 11.32
C ASP A 110 -2.16 10.16 10.10
N ALA A 111 -1.91 9.56 8.92
CA ALA A 111 -1.73 10.28 7.67
C ALA A 111 -3.05 10.68 6.99
N ASP A 112 -4.21 10.25 7.53
CA ASP A 112 -5.54 10.42 6.95
C ASP A 112 -5.60 10.05 5.46
N VAL A 113 -5.14 8.83 5.14
CA VAL A 113 -5.15 8.34 3.76
C VAL A 113 -6.55 7.95 3.31
N HIS A 114 -6.79 8.00 2.00
CA HIS A 114 -8.05 7.51 1.42
C HIS A 114 -8.00 5.99 1.23
N ALA A 115 -6.81 5.46 0.94
CA ALA A 115 -6.59 4.05 0.71
C ALA A 115 -5.22 3.59 1.19
N VAL A 116 -5.13 2.31 1.55
CA VAL A 116 -3.89 1.57 1.80
C VAL A 116 -3.69 0.56 0.67
N GLY A 117 -2.59 0.68 -0.06
CA GLY A 117 -2.14 -0.28 -1.07
C GLY A 117 -1.13 -1.26 -0.48
N ILE A 118 -1.55 -2.51 -0.28
CA ILE A 118 -0.69 -3.59 0.21
C ILE A 118 -0.05 -4.32 -0.96
N SER A 119 1.29 -4.37 -0.96
CA SER A 119 2.05 -5.20 -1.89
C SER A 119 2.50 -6.50 -1.22
N THR A 120 1.94 -7.63 -1.63
CA THR A 120 2.26 -8.97 -1.11
C THR A 120 2.90 -9.85 -2.18
N LEU A 121 4.12 -10.32 -1.93
CA LEU A 121 4.81 -11.31 -2.76
C LEU A 121 5.16 -12.59 -1.99
N ALA A 122 4.90 -12.63 -0.68
CA ALA A 122 5.23 -13.74 0.21
C ALA A 122 4.01 -14.54 0.69
N ALA A 123 2.90 -14.55 -0.07
CA ALA A 123 1.66 -15.28 0.23
C ALA A 123 1.03 -15.00 1.61
N GLY A 124 1.36 -13.87 2.24
CA GLY A 124 0.80 -13.46 3.54
C GLY A 124 -0.61 -12.87 3.48
N HIS A 125 -1.19 -12.71 2.28
CA HIS A 125 -2.43 -11.96 2.06
C HIS A 125 -3.63 -12.56 2.77
N LYS A 126 -3.71 -13.88 2.96
CA LYS A 126 -4.85 -14.50 3.67
C LYS A 126 -4.87 -14.26 5.18
N THR A 127 -3.75 -13.78 5.75
CA THR A 127 -3.62 -13.54 7.19
C THR A 127 -3.48 -12.05 7.49
N LEU A 128 -2.51 -11.40 6.85
CA LEU A 128 -2.13 -10.02 7.18
C LEU A 128 -3.17 -9.00 6.69
N VAL A 129 -3.87 -9.26 5.58
CA VAL A 129 -4.87 -8.34 5.03
C VAL A 129 -6.14 -8.32 5.88
N PRO A 130 -6.74 -9.47 6.27
CA PRO A 130 -7.85 -9.47 7.23
C PRO A 130 -7.49 -8.79 8.56
N GLU A 131 -6.27 -9.00 9.05
CA GLU A 131 -5.79 -8.35 10.27
C GLU A 131 -5.70 -6.83 10.11
N LEU A 132 -5.17 -6.33 8.99
CA LEU A 132 -5.13 -4.90 8.69
C LEU A 132 -6.53 -4.28 8.67
N ILE A 133 -7.49 -4.93 8.01
CA ILE A 133 -8.88 -4.43 7.94
C ILE A 133 -9.50 -4.38 9.34
N LYS A 134 -9.26 -5.42 10.15
CA LYS A 134 -9.70 -5.45 11.55
C LYS A 134 -9.08 -4.32 12.37
N GLU A 135 -7.79 -4.03 12.17
CA GLU A 135 -7.09 -2.95 12.89
C GLU A 135 -7.55 -1.57 12.45
N LEU A 136 -7.81 -1.34 11.15
CA LEU A 136 -8.42 -0.10 10.66
C LEU A 136 -9.81 0.13 11.27
N ASN A 137 -10.62 -0.92 11.37
CA ASN A 137 -11.92 -0.85 12.04
C ASN A 137 -11.76 -0.58 13.56
N SER A 138 -10.81 -1.23 14.21
CA SER A 138 -10.47 -1.01 15.63
C SER A 138 -10.06 0.44 15.92
N LEU A 139 -9.38 1.07 14.97
CA LEU A 139 -8.98 2.49 15.03
C LEU A 139 -10.10 3.46 14.61
N GLY A 140 -11.31 2.97 14.35
CA GLY A 140 -12.46 3.81 13.99
C GLY A 140 -12.42 4.36 12.57
N ARG A 141 -11.60 3.78 11.69
CA ARG A 141 -11.47 4.16 10.27
C ARG A 141 -11.75 3.01 9.31
N PRO A 142 -12.93 2.35 9.41
CA PRO A 142 -13.33 1.32 8.44
C PRO A 142 -13.62 1.90 7.04
N ASP A 143 -13.65 3.22 6.89
CA ASP A 143 -13.86 3.92 5.62
C ASP A 143 -12.58 4.00 4.76
N ILE A 144 -11.40 3.73 5.34
CA ILE A 144 -10.15 3.67 4.57
C ILE A 144 -10.16 2.40 3.72
N LEU A 145 -10.06 2.57 2.40
CA LEU A 145 -10.09 1.45 1.46
C LEU A 145 -8.80 0.64 1.53
N VAL A 146 -8.91 -0.68 1.42
CA VAL A 146 -7.75 -1.57 1.31
C VAL A 146 -7.66 -2.13 -0.11
N MET A 147 -6.52 -1.93 -0.75
CA MET A 147 -6.18 -2.42 -2.08
C MET A 147 -5.05 -3.43 -1.97
N CYS A 148 -5.12 -4.53 -2.71
CA CYS A 148 -4.08 -5.56 -2.72
C CYS A 148 -3.38 -5.62 -4.07
N GLY A 149 -2.07 -5.84 -4.07
CA GLY A 149 -1.31 -6.09 -5.28
C GLY A 149 -0.09 -6.98 -5.06
N GLY A 150 0.52 -7.43 -6.15
CA GLY A 150 1.65 -8.36 -6.13
C GLY A 150 1.28 -9.73 -6.67
N VAL A 151 1.82 -10.80 -6.09
CA VAL A 151 1.60 -12.17 -6.55
C VAL A 151 0.52 -12.81 -5.68
N ILE A 152 -0.74 -12.63 -6.12
CA ILE A 152 -1.92 -13.19 -5.47
C ILE A 152 -2.57 -14.20 -6.43
N PRO A 153 -2.78 -15.47 -6.03
CA PRO A 153 -3.49 -16.45 -6.84
C PRO A 153 -4.92 -16.00 -7.15
N PRO A 154 -5.43 -16.11 -8.40
CA PRO A 154 -6.79 -15.71 -8.75
C PRO A 154 -7.89 -16.35 -7.88
N GLN A 155 -7.67 -17.59 -7.43
CA GLN A 155 -8.57 -18.32 -6.54
C GLN A 155 -8.72 -17.69 -5.13
N ASP A 156 -7.79 -16.84 -4.71
CA ASP A 156 -7.87 -16.14 -3.43
C ASP A 156 -8.57 -14.77 -3.55
N TYR A 157 -8.96 -14.34 -4.76
CA TYR A 157 -9.54 -13.01 -4.97
C TYR A 157 -10.90 -12.88 -4.29
N GLU A 158 -11.76 -13.89 -4.44
CA GLU A 158 -13.10 -13.90 -3.82
C GLU A 158 -12.99 -13.76 -2.29
N PHE A 159 -12.11 -14.54 -1.67
CA PHE A 159 -11.80 -14.42 -0.24
C PHE A 159 -11.38 -12.99 0.14
N LEU A 160 -10.50 -12.36 -0.66
CA LEU A 160 -10.04 -10.99 -0.38
C LEU A 160 -11.19 -9.98 -0.46
N PHE A 161 -12.07 -10.11 -1.45
CA PHE A 161 -13.25 -9.24 -1.56
C PHE A 161 -14.22 -9.44 -0.39
N GLU A 162 -14.46 -10.69 0.02
CA GLU A 162 -15.33 -11.01 1.16
C GLU A 162 -14.84 -10.42 2.48
N VAL A 163 -13.53 -10.37 2.71
CA VAL A 163 -12.96 -9.77 3.94
C VAL A 163 -12.91 -8.25 3.90
N GLY A 164 -13.23 -7.61 2.76
CA GLY A 164 -13.33 -6.14 2.64
C GLY A 164 -12.25 -5.46 1.79
N VAL A 165 -11.45 -6.22 1.02
CA VAL A 165 -10.54 -5.62 0.02
C VAL A 165 -11.38 -5.02 -1.10
N SER A 166 -11.07 -3.79 -1.50
CA SER A 166 -11.82 -3.07 -2.54
C SER A 166 -11.40 -3.49 -3.95
N ASN A 167 -10.10 -3.74 -4.16
CA ASN A 167 -9.57 -4.10 -5.48
C ASN A 167 -8.28 -4.94 -5.37
N VAL A 168 -8.04 -5.79 -6.37
CA VAL A 168 -6.84 -6.65 -6.44
C VAL A 168 -6.11 -6.44 -7.77
N PHE A 169 -4.86 -5.97 -7.69
CA PHE A 169 -4.00 -5.65 -8.83
C PHE A 169 -2.92 -6.72 -9.02
N GLY A 170 -3.16 -7.63 -9.97
CA GLY A 170 -2.25 -8.73 -10.28
C GLY A 170 -0.99 -8.31 -11.06
N PRO A 171 -0.09 -9.25 -11.35
CA PRO A 171 1.11 -9.00 -12.16
C PRO A 171 0.76 -8.44 -13.54
N GLY A 172 1.57 -7.50 -14.04
CA GLY A 172 1.35 -6.86 -15.35
C GLY A 172 0.32 -5.73 -15.36
N THR A 173 -0.26 -5.38 -14.20
CA THR A 173 -1.15 -4.23 -14.08
C THR A 173 -0.45 -2.93 -14.53
N ARG A 174 -1.08 -2.20 -15.46
CA ARG A 174 -0.57 -0.91 -15.95
C ARG A 174 -0.91 0.19 -14.94
N ILE A 175 0.09 0.98 -14.54
CA ILE A 175 -0.07 2.04 -13.53
C ILE A 175 -1.17 3.05 -13.85
N PRO A 176 -1.29 3.60 -15.08
CA PRO A 176 -2.31 4.60 -15.36
C PRO A 176 -3.73 4.05 -15.20
N LYS A 177 -3.93 2.78 -15.59
CA LYS A 177 -5.21 2.08 -15.39
C LYS A 177 -5.50 1.85 -13.91
N ALA A 178 -4.51 1.37 -13.14
CA ALA A 178 -4.66 1.17 -11.71
C ALA A 178 -4.98 2.46 -10.97
N ALA A 179 -4.32 3.58 -11.32
CA ALA A 179 -4.55 4.88 -10.71
C ALA A 179 -5.99 5.36 -10.93
N VAL A 180 -6.54 5.18 -12.14
CA VAL A 180 -7.95 5.51 -12.41
C VAL A 180 -8.89 4.61 -11.63
N GLN A 181 -8.62 3.29 -11.57
CA GLN A 181 -9.45 2.35 -10.81
C GLN A 181 -9.46 2.66 -9.30
N VAL A 182 -8.30 2.95 -8.71
CA VAL A 182 -8.20 3.38 -7.31
C VAL A 182 -8.97 4.68 -7.09
N LEU A 183 -8.85 5.65 -8.01
CA LEU A 183 -9.60 6.89 -7.92
C LEU A 183 -11.11 6.64 -7.97
N ASP A 184 -11.59 5.83 -8.92
CA ASP A 184 -13.01 5.48 -9.03
C ASP A 184 -13.55 4.85 -7.73
N ASP A 185 -12.77 3.97 -7.09
CA ASP A 185 -13.17 3.31 -5.86
C ASP A 185 -13.21 4.28 -4.66
N ILE A 186 -12.24 5.20 -4.56
CA ILE A 186 -12.24 6.29 -3.57
C ILE A 186 -13.46 7.20 -3.77
N GLU A 187 -13.73 7.64 -5.00
CA GLU A 187 -14.86 8.53 -5.31
C GLU A 187 -16.19 7.89 -4.93
N LYS A 188 -16.42 6.62 -5.30
CA LYS A 188 -17.64 5.88 -4.92
C LYS A 188 -17.80 5.76 -3.41
N CYS A 189 -16.70 5.56 -2.67
CA CYS A 189 -16.74 5.48 -1.22
C CYS A 189 -17.15 6.84 -0.60
N LEU A 190 -16.56 7.93 -1.07
CA LEU A 190 -16.89 9.29 -0.63
C LEU A 190 -18.33 9.69 -0.97
N GLU A 191 -18.82 9.34 -2.15
CA GLU A 191 -20.21 9.59 -2.55
C GLU A 191 -21.21 8.88 -1.63
N LYS A 192 -20.95 7.61 -1.27
CA LYS A 192 -21.77 6.88 -0.29
C LYS A 192 -21.77 7.57 1.07
N LYS A 193 -20.62 8.09 1.51
CA LYS A 193 -20.48 8.83 2.77
C LYS A 193 -21.30 10.11 2.75
N GLN A 194 -21.30 10.86 1.64
CA GLN A 194 -22.11 12.06 1.48
C GLN A 194 -23.62 11.80 1.46
N GLN A 195 -24.05 10.64 0.96
CA GLN A 195 -25.48 10.25 0.96
C GLN A 195 -25.97 9.72 2.31
N SER A 196 -25.05 9.29 3.19
CA SER A 196 -25.37 8.70 4.50
C SER A 196 -25.44 9.74 5.64
N VAL A 197 -25.06 10.99 5.35
CA VAL A 197 -25.04 12.14 6.27
C VAL A 197 -26.20 13.07 5.90
#